data_AF-A0A2X3KB76-F1
#
_entry.id   AF-A0A2X3KB76-F1
#
_cell.length_a   1.000
_cell.length_b   1.000
_cell.length_c   1.000
_cell.angle_alpha   90.00
_cell.angle_beta   90.00
_cell.angle_gamma   90.00
#
_symmetry.space_group_name_H-M   'P 1'
#
loop_
_entity.id
_entity.type
_entity.pdbx_description
1 polymer ?
#
loop_
_entity_poly.entity_id
_entity_poly.type
_entity_poly.pdbx_seq_one_letter_code
_entity_poly.pdbx_strand_id
1 'polypeptide(L)'
;MALTDYDRFPENVDGEGDAFTLASKRTTTFMSSGMTLVESSPGRDITDTKWRCGGAHEAPPTTGILSLYNRGDRRRWYWPCPHCGEYFQPVMDNMTGYRNNPDFVAAGQAARLMCPHCRGADCP
;
A
#
# COMPACT_ATOMS: atom_id res chain seq x y z
N MET A 1 0.03 -16.34 -12.21
CA MET A 1 -1.18 -16.50 -11.39
C MET A 1 -1.47 -15.18 -10.69
N ALA A 2 -2.74 -14.79 -10.54
CA ALA A 2 -3.13 -13.57 -9.83
C ALA A 2 -4.00 -13.95 -8.62
N LEU A 3 -3.61 -13.50 -7.43
CA LEU A 3 -4.36 -13.64 -6.19
C LEU A 3 -4.94 -12.25 -5.86
N THR A 4 -6.26 -12.13 -5.82
CA THR A 4 -6.95 -10.88 -5.48
C THR A 4 -7.50 -10.99 -4.07
N ASP A 5 -7.55 -9.87 -3.35
CA ASP A 5 -7.98 -9.82 -1.96
C ASP A 5 -7.19 -10.76 -1.02
N TYR A 6 -5.86 -10.74 -1.16
CA TYR A 6 -4.92 -11.63 -0.45
C TYR A 6 -5.06 -11.65 1.07
N ASP A 7 -5.35 -10.52 1.71
CA ASP A 7 -5.45 -10.44 3.16
C ASP A 7 -6.57 -11.33 3.72
N ARG A 8 -7.57 -11.71 2.91
CA ARG A 8 -8.63 -12.66 3.29
C ARG A 8 -8.23 -14.14 3.20
N PHE A 9 -7.11 -14.47 2.58
CA PHE A 9 -6.63 -15.85 2.56
C PHE A 9 -6.16 -16.27 3.96
N PRO A 10 -6.29 -17.55 4.35
CA PRO A 10 -5.70 -18.01 5.59
C PRO A 10 -4.16 -17.88 5.54
N GLU A 11 -3.54 -17.63 6.69
CA GLU A 11 -2.07 -17.56 6.81
C GLU A 11 -1.37 -18.85 6.42
N ASN A 12 -2.06 -19.96 6.66
CA ASN A 12 -1.61 -21.28 6.34
C ASN A 12 -2.74 -22.02 5.61
N VAL A 13 -2.57 -22.23 4.32
CA VAL A 13 -3.51 -23.00 3.49
C VAL A 13 -3.24 -24.48 3.75
N ASP A 14 -4.19 -25.14 4.41
CA ASP A 14 -4.18 -26.59 4.68
C ASP A 14 -2.90 -27.12 5.37
N GLY A 15 -2.17 -26.27 6.09
CA GLY A 15 -0.92 -26.66 6.78
C GLY A 15 0.34 -26.57 5.91
N GLU A 16 0.22 -26.21 4.63
CA GLU A 16 1.33 -26.20 3.66
C GLU A 16 2.10 -24.86 3.57
N GLY A 17 1.56 -23.79 4.17
CA GLY A 17 2.16 -22.45 4.18
C GLY A 17 1.27 -21.38 3.56
N ASP A 18 1.88 -20.22 3.27
CA ASP A 18 1.15 -19.07 2.75
C ASP A 18 0.74 -19.24 1.28
N ALA A 19 -0.42 -18.67 0.93
CA ALA A 19 -0.99 -18.79 -0.41
C ALA A 19 -0.05 -18.26 -1.50
N PHE A 20 0.74 -17.21 -1.24
CA PHE A 20 1.67 -16.66 -2.23
C PHE A 20 2.84 -17.60 -2.54
N THR A 21 3.43 -18.24 -1.53
CA THR A 21 4.51 -19.21 -1.73
C THR A 21 4.00 -20.45 -2.47
N LEU A 22 2.83 -20.98 -2.10
CA LEU A 22 2.20 -22.11 -2.79
C LEU A 22 1.87 -21.75 -4.25
N ALA A 23 1.34 -20.55 -4.46
CA ALA A 23 1.05 -20.00 -5.78
C ALA A 23 2.29 -19.86 -6.66
N SER A 24 3.36 -19.31 -6.09
CA SER A 24 4.62 -19.11 -6.79
C SER A 24 5.21 -20.44 -7.27
N LYS A 25 5.18 -21.48 -6.42
CA LYS A 25 5.62 -22.84 -6.78
C LYS A 25 4.82 -23.45 -7.93
N ARG A 26 3.53 -23.15 -8.05
CA ARG A 26 2.72 -23.61 -9.20
C ARG A 26 3.09 -22.94 -10.51
N THR A 27 3.70 -21.76 -10.45
CA THR A 27 4.17 -21.02 -11.64
C THR A 27 5.61 -21.32 -12.04
N THR A 28 6.39 -22.02 -11.20
CA THR A 28 7.76 -22.40 -11.51
C THR A 28 7.80 -23.67 -12.37
N THR A 29 7.81 -23.50 -13.69
CA THR A 29 8.09 -24.57 -14.65
C THR A 29 9.43 -24.27 -15.32
N PHE A 30 10.24 -25.29 -15.62
CA PHE A 30 11.52 -25.11 -16.29
C PHE A 30 11.34 -24.33 -17.61
N MET A 31 12.05 -23.21 -17.75
CA MET A 31 11.96 -22.25 -18.87
C MET A 31 10.65 -21.46 -19.02
N SER A 32 9.74 -21.46 -18.04
CA SER A 32 8.57 -20.56 -18.08
C SER A 32 8.89 -19.19 -17.48
N SER A 33 8.39 -18.11 -18.09
CA SER A 33 8.38 -16.75 -17.51
C SER A 33 7.17 -16.56 -16.58
N GLY A 34 6.80 -17.59 -15.82
CA GLY A 34 5.64 -17.57 -14.95
C GLY A 34 5.78 -16.52 -13.84
N MET A 35 4.81 -15.61 -13.73
CA MET A 35 4.76 -14.60 -12.68
C MET A 35 3.56 -14.84 -11.75
N THR A 36 3.76 -14.65 -10.45
CA THR A 36 2.68 -14.63 -9.46
C THR A 36 2.49 -13.21 -8.94
N LEU A 37 1.26 -12.70 -9.09
CA LEU A 37 0.82 -11.37 -8.68
C LEU A 37 -0.13 -11.51 -7.50
N VAL A 38 -0.02 -10.57 -6.58
CA VAL A 38 -0.93 -10.43 -5.44
C VAL A 38 -1.44 -9.00 -5.39
N GLU A 39 -2.74 -8.85 -5.24
CA GLU A 39 -3.44 -7.58 -5.03
C GLU A 39 -4.30 -7.71 -3.77
N SER A 40 -4.27 -6.71 -2.90
CA SER A 40 -5.09 -6.66 -1.69
C SER A 40 -5.03 -5.29 -1.04
N SER A 41 -6.10 -4.94 -0.32
CA SER A 41 -6.11 -3.83 0.63
C SER A 41 -5.57 -4.31 1.99
N PRO A 42 -4.60 -3.61 2.60
CA PRO A 42 -4.11 -3.96 3.94
C PRO A 42 -5.26 -3.97 4.96
N GLY A 43 -5.52 -5.13 5.56
CA GLY A 43 -6.61 -5.32 6.52
C GLY A 43 -6.21 -6.07 7.78
N ARG A 44 -4.95 -6.49 7.90
CA ARG A 44 -4.47 -7.29 9.04
C ARG A 44 -3.91 -6.43 10.17
N ASP A 45 -4.01 -6.98 11.38
CA ASP A 45 -3.54 -6.32 12.59
C ASP A 45 -2.01 -6.18 12.60
N ILE A 46 -1.55 -5.07 13.18
CA ILE A 46 -0.14 -4.80 13.40
C ILE A 46 0.31 -5.59 14.62
N THR A 47 1.34 -6.41 14.47
CA THR A 47 1.81 -7.33 15.54
C THR A 47 2.56 -6.59 16.65
N ASP A 48 3.22 -5.48 16.33
CA ASP A 48 3.91 -4.61 17.29
C ASP A 48 3.34 -3.18 17.27
N THR A 49 2.59 -2.83 18.31
CA THR A 49 1.98 -1.50 18.47
C THR A 49 3.00 -0.40 18.77
N LYS A 50 4.20 -0.75 19.24
CA LYS A 50 5.28 0.23 19.50
C LYS A 50 6.13 0.47 18.27
N TRP A 51 5.82 -0.19 17.15
CA TRP A 51 6.57 -0.06 15.94
C TRP A 51 6.68 1.41 15.48
N ARG A 52 7.87 1.73 14.96
CA ARG A 52 8.21 2.98 14.32
C ARG A 52 8.90 2.65 13.02
N CYS A 53 8.57 3.41 11.97
CA CYS A 53 9.15 3.23 10.65
C CYS A 53 10.68 3.34 10.72
N GLY A 54 11.39 2.24 10.44
CA GLY A 54 12.84 2.14 10.58
C GLY A 54 13.61 2.50 9.31
N GLY A 55 12.92 2.59 8.16
CA GLY A 55 13.54 2.89 6.87
C GLY A 55 12.58 3.47 5.85
N ALA A 56 13.11 3.83 4.68
CA ALA A 56 12.30 4.37 3.58
C ALA A 56 11.17 3.40 3.22
N HIS A 57 9.93 3.90 3.33
CA HIS A 57 8.69 3.21 2.95
C HIS A 57 8.37 1.91 3.67
N GLU A 58 9.08 1.56 4.75
CA GLU A 58 8.82 0.34 5.50
C GLU A 58 7.37 0.25 5.99
N ALA A 59 6.73 -0.89 5.77
CA ALA A 59 5.40 -1.17 6.30
C ALA A 59 5.52 -1.70 7.74
N PRO A 60 4.49 -1.48 8.58
CA PRO A 60 4.46 -2.06 9.92
C PRO A 60 4.57 -3.59 9.89
N PRO A 61 5.08 -4.21 10.96
CA PRO A 61 5.14 -5.66 11.08
C PRO A 61 3.70 -6.20 11.17
N THR A 62 3.33 -6.97 10.18
CA THR A 62 2.02 -7.63 10.07
C THR A 62 2.18 -8.84 9.14
N THR A 63 1.12 -9.63 8.98
CA THR A 63 1.04 -10.70 7.99
C THR A 63 0.30 -10.22 6.74
N GLY A 64 0.01 -11.11 5.78
CA GLY A 64 -0.69 -10.71 4.55
C GLY A 64 0.16 -9.85 3.60
N ILE A 65 -0.48 -8.93 2.89
CA ILE A 65 0.10 -8.17 1.76
C ILE A 65 1.24 -7.25 2.18
N LEU A 66 1.16 -6.62 3.35
CA LEU A 66 2.22 -5.74 3.86
C LEU A 66 3.49 -6.51 4.23
N SER A 67 3.35 -7.78 4.62
CA SER A 67 4.51 -8.67 4.84
C SER A 67 5.23 -8.99 3.53
N LEU A 68 4.47 -9.25 2.46
CA LEU A 68 5.01 -9.44 1.11
C LEU A 68 5.65 -8.17 0.56
N TYR A 69 5.03 -7.01 0.81
CA TYR A 69 5.59 -5.71 0.44
C TYR A 69 6.95 -5.45 1.10
N ASN A 70 7.09 -5.75 2.40
CA ASN A 70 8.36 -5.60 3.12
C ASN A 70 9.47 -6.55 2.64
N ARG A 71 9.09 -7.71 2.08
CA ARG A 71 9.99 -8.68 1.43
C ARG A 71 10.46 -8.21 0.05
N GLY A 72 9.67 -7.38 -0.62
CA GLY A 72 10.00 -6.75 -1.89
C GLY A 72 10.92 -5.54 -1.75
N ASP A 73 10.94 -4.70 -2.79
CA ASP A 73 11.72 -3.46 -2.84
C ASP A 73 10.96 -2.23 -2.32
N ARG A 74 9.78 -2.44 -1.73
CA ARG A 74 8.98 -1.42 -1.03
C ARG A 74 8.65 -0.20 -1.90
N ARG A 75 8.50 -0.36 -3.22
CA ARG A 75 8.14 0.74 -4.12
C ARG A 75 6.76 1.31 -3.80
N ARG A 76 6.67 2.64 -3.80
CA ARG A 76 5.40 3.38 -3.70
C ARG A 76 5.14 4.14 -4.99
N TRP A 77 3.87 4.41 -5.26
CA TRP A 77 3.49 5.22 -6.40
C TRP A 77 3.71 6.71 -6.09
N TYR A 78 4.44 7.37 -6.97
CA TYR A 78 4.61 8.81 -6.98
C TYR A 78 4.08 9.32 -8.32
N TRP A 79 3.41 10.46 -8.30
CA TRP A 79 2.93 11.10 -9.53
C TRP A 79 3.43 12.54 -9.63
N PRO A 80 3.53 13.09 -10.85
CA PRO A 80 3.95 14.47 -11.05
C PRO A 80 2.83 15.43 -10.65
N CYS A 81 3.18 16.50 -9.93
CA CYS A 81 2.28 17.61 -9.64
C CYS A 81 1.96 18.38 -10.95
N PRO A 82 0.68 18.69 -11.26
CA PRO A 82 0.33 19.44 -12.47
C PRO A 82 0.82 20.89 -12.44
N HIS A 83 1.15 21.44 -11.26
CA HIS A 83 1.56 22.84 -11.09
C HIS A 83 3.07 23.04 -11.25
N CYS A 84 3.89 22.11 -10.75
CA CYS A 84 5.36 22.26 -10.75
C CYS A 84 6.12 21.10 -11.40
N GLY A 85 5.45 20.00 -11.76
CA GLY A 85 6.09 18.81 -12.34
C GLY A 85 6.83 17.92 -11.33
N GLU A 86 7.04 18.38 -10.09
CA GLU A 86 7.71 17.60 -9.05
C GLU A 86 6.87 16.40 -8.60
N TYR A 87 7.54 15.29 -8.32
CA TYR A 87 6.92 14.05 -7.89
C TYR A 87 6.64 14.06 -6.39
N PHE A 88 5.46 13.58 -6.01
CA PHE A 88 5.09 13.39 -4.60
C PHE A 88 4.16 12.19 -4.41
N GLN A 89 4.01 11.76 -3.16
CA GLN A 89 3.09 10.67 -2.79
C GLN A 89 1.73 11.21 -2.33
N PRO A 90 0.61 10.60 -2.73
CA PRO A 90 -0.72 10.90 -2.17
C PRO A 90 -0.95 10.26 -0.82
N VAL A 91 -0.23 10.73 0.19
CA VAL A 91 -0.42 10.31 1.58
C VAL A 91 -1.23 11.34 2.36
N MET A 92 -1.83 10.92 3.47
CA MET A 92 -2.62 11.80 4.34
C MET A 92 -1.84 13.04 4.82
N ASP A 93 -0.52 12.97 4.90
CA ASP A 93 0.34 14.11 5.26
C ASP A 93 0.21 15.28 4.26
N ASN A 94 -0.10 14.97 2.98
CA ASN A 94 -0.31 15.94 1.91
C ASN A 94 -1.79 16.33 1.74
N MET A 95 -2.70 15.76 2.54
CA MET A 95 -4.13 16.05 2.48
C MET A 95 -4.45 17.31 3.31
N THR A 96 -5.25 18.22 2.76
CA THR A 96 -5.64 19.49 3.39
C THR A 96 -7.14 19.74 3.27
N GLY A 97 -7.67 20.78 3.93
CA GLY A 97 -9.08 21.19 3.84
C GLY A 97 -10.05 20.51 4.80
N TYR A 98 -9.69 19.35 5.37
CA TYR A 98 -10.61 18.57 6.22
C TYR A 98 -10.48 18.80 7.74
N ARG A 99 -9.34 19.31 8.23
CA ARG A 99 -9.00 19.30 9.68
C ARG A 99 -9.81 20.25 10.58
N ASN A 100 -10.43 21.30 10.02
CA ASN A 100 -11.05 22.38 10.81
C ASN A 100 -12.58 22.45 10.68
N ASN A 101 -13.21 21.40 10.12
CA ASN A 101 -14.65 21.39 9.90
C ASN A 101 -15.34 20.38 10.83
N PRO A 102 -16.26 20.81 11.71
CA PRO A 102 -16.99 19.91 12.60
C PRO A 102 -17.99 19.01 11.87
N ASP A 103 -18.40 19.37 10.65
CA ASP A 103 -19.24 18.53 9.80
C ASP A 103 -18.37 17.63 8.93
N PHE A 104 -18.44 16.31 9.18
CA PHE A 104 -17.68 15.31 8.44
C PHE A 104 -18.01 15.25 6.94
N VAL A 105 -19.25 15.54 6.55
CA VAL A 105 -19.66 15.53 5.14
C VAL A 105 -19.00 16.68 4.42
N ALA A 106 -19.11 17.88 4.97
CA ALA A 106 -18.46 19.07 4.43
C ALA A 106 -16.92 18.99 4.50
N ALA A 107 -16.35 18.36 5.53
CA ALA A 107 -14.91 18.09 5.63
C ALA A 107 -14.41 17.16 4.52
N GLY A 108 -15.18 16.11 4.21
CA GLY A 108 -14.86 15.16 3.13
C GLY A 108 -14.90 15.82 1.75
N GLN A 109 -15.89 16.69 1.50
CA GLN A 109 -15.99 17.45 0.26
C GLN A 109 -14.86 18.48 0.08
N ALA A 110 -14.33 19.01 1.17
CA ALA A 110 -13.22 19.97 1.16
C ALA A 110 -11.84 19.30 1.14
N ALA A 111 -11.76 17.98 1.31
CA ALA A 111 -10.50 17.25 1.36
C ALA A 111 -9.82 17.29 -0.02
N ARG A 112 -8.59 17.79 -0.05
CA ARG A 112 -7.80 17.93 -1.28
C ARG A 112 -6.33 17.68 -1.05
N LEU A 113 -5.67 17.11 -2.06
CA LEU A 113 -4.23 16.92 -2.05
C LEU A 113 -3.52 18.23 -2.37
N MET A 114 -2.53 18.55 -1.53
CA MET A 114 -1.64 19.69 -1.68
C MET A 114 -0.23 19.21 -1.97
N CYS A 115 0.38 19.75 -3.03
CA CYS A 115 1.76 19.42 -3.34
C CYS A 115 2.70 19.97 -2.25
N PRO A 116 3.61 19.14 -1.68
CA PRO A 116 4.56 19.60 -0.66
C PRO A 116 5.62 20.58 -1.21
N HIS A 117 5.84 20.59 -2.53
CA HIS A 117 6.88 21.40 -3.16
C HIS A 117 6.40 22.82 -3.49
N CYS A 118 5.25 22.95 -4.16
CA CYS A 118 4.73 24.25 -4.61
C CYS A 118 3.52 24.76 -3.81
N ARG A 119 2.95 23.93 -2.92
CA ARG A 119 1.69 24.21 -2.19
C ARG A 119 0.47 24.43 -3.10
N GLY A 120 0.56 24.01 -4.36
CA GLY A 120 -0.59 23.94 -5.26
C GLY A 120 -1.62 22.97 -4.70
N ALA A 121 -2.85 23.47 -4.53
CA ALA A 121 -3.99 22.66 -4.14
C ALA A 121 -4.57 21.92 -5.35
N ASP A 122 -5.45 20.95 -5.09
CA ASP A 122 -6.19 20.21 -6.11
C ASP A 122 -5.27 19.43 -7.07
N CYS A 123 -4.20 18.86 -6.51
CA CYS A 123 -3.45 17.84 -7.24
C CYS A 123 -4.34 16.60 -7.43
N PRO A 124 -4.21 15.90 -8.58
CA PRO A 124 -4.95 14.67 -8.86
C PRO A 124 -4.71 13.61 -7.79
#